data_AF-A0A9P0F0N1-F1
#
_entry.id   AF-A0A9P0F0N1-F1
#
_cell.length_a   1.000
_cell.length_b   1.000
_cell.length_c   1.000
_cell.angle_alpha   90.00
_cell.angle_beta   90.00
_cell.angle_gamma   90.00
#
_symmetry.space_group_name_H-M   'P 1'
#
loop_
_entity.id
_entity.type
_entity.pdbx_description
1 polymer ?
#
loop_
_entity_poly.entity_id
_entity_poly.type
_entity_poly.pdbx_seq_one_letter_code
_entity_poly.pdbx_strand_id
1 'polypeptide(L)'
;MVIACRFAWGSYRKLGGKVPAKASVLSVKAGTSSFCLASSGDYEFAFSGCHGYESNIIEWKSGSGPLTIKAINHANKIQIISSDKTEDLYMNVNYIAENKIIKTTRPGPLKADTSVITGKFVYTLEVFLAPNEEIELVPESKLLIVTPFSLHVFGKDHCYPPIEPFHAEKGVILTGFITPPLSGVSVVFKDDDSNVINKLVTEADGRYQFGPIKAGLSYKITAEKEGYVISGPDNAGVFKARKLAEVAVTAIDKRTTAPLQCHQIVKGISEF
;
A
#
# COMPACT_ATOMS: atom_id res chain seq x y z
N MET A 1 4.61 -44.86 4.73
CA MET A 1 4.72 -44.33 3.36
C MET A 1 4.09 -42.95 3.38
N VAL A 2 4.83 -41.89 3.06
CA VAL A 2 4.31 -40.52 3.08
C VAL A 2 4.14 -40.10 1.63
N ILE A 3 2.92 -39.88 1.19
CA ILE A 3 2.64 -39.41 -0.18
C ILE A 3 2.47 -37.90 -0.07
N ALA A 4 3.44 -37.15 -0.59
CA ALA A 4 3.47 -35.71 -0.49
C ALA A 4 3.52 -35.06 -1.87
N CYS A 5 2.64 -34.10 -2.12
CA CYS A 5 2.72 -33.28 -3.31
C CYS A 5 3.72 -32.13 -3.08
N ARG A 6 4.96 -32.28 -3.62
CA ARG A 6 6.11 -31.35 -3.65
C ARG A 6 6.82 -31.04 -2.32
N PHE A 7 8.04 -30.48 -2.45
CA PHE A 7 9.12 -30.54 -1.46
C PHE A 7 8.73 -29.97 -0.08
N ALA A 8 8.59 -30.83 0.94
CA ALA A 8 8.22 -30.39 2.29
C ALA A 8 9.38 -30.57 3.27
N TRP A 9 9.69 -29.51 4.03
CA TRP A 9 10.55 -29.60 5.22
C TRP A 9 9.66 -29.85 6.43
N GLY A 10 9.65 -31.10 6.90
CA GLY A 10 8.87 -31.51 8.05
C GLY A 10 9.77 -31.84 9.23
N SER A 11 9.26 -31.68 10.45
CA SER A 11 9.83 -32.32 11.62
C SER A 11 8.83 -33.31 12.21
N TYR A 12 9.28 -34.37 12.85
CA TYR A 12 8.36 -35.32 13.51
C TYR A 12 8.84 -35.70 14.90
N ARG A 13 7.87 -36.01 15.78
CA ARG A 13 8.11 -36.51 17.15
C ARG A 13 7.13 -37.63 17.51
N LYS A 14 7.56 -38.55 18.37
CA LYS A 14 6.72 -39.62 18.91
C LYS A 14 5.92 -39.08 20.10
N LEU A 15 4.61 -39.32 20.12
CA LEU A 15 3.73 -38.96 21.23
C LEU A 15 3.87 -39.97 22.38
N GLY A 16 3.91 -39.49 23.62
CA GLY A 16 3.99 -40.33 24.83
C GLY A 16 5.39 -40.87 25.20
N GLY A 17 6.46 -40.47 24.51
CA GLY A 17 7.84 -40.79 24.90
C GLY A 17 8.38 -39.91 26.05
N LYS A 18 9.34 -40.41 26.84
CA LYS A 18 10.01 -39.63 27.92
C LYS A 18 10.76 -38.42 27.34
N VAL A 19 10.20 -37.19 27.47
CA VAL A 19 10.82 -35.84 27.30
C VAL A 19 11.36 -35.56 25.87
N PRO A 20 11.15 -34.37 25.25
CA PRO A 20 10.78 -34.29 23.84
C PRO A 20 11.85 -34.93 22.96
N ALA A 21 11.49 -36.01 22.27
CA ALA A 21 12.34 -36.59 21.24
C ALA A 21 12.71 -35.45 20.28
N LYS A 22 14.00 -35.13 20.17
CA LYS A 22 14.52 -34.10 19.26
C LYS A 22 13.84 -34.30 17.91
N ALA A 23 13.12 -33.28 17.44
CA ALA A 23 12.31 -33.41 16.24
C ALA A 23 13.23 -33.74 15.05
N SER A 24 13.02 -34.91 14.47
CA SER A 24 13.82 -35.37 13.34
C SER A 24 13.35 -34.65 12.09
N VAL A 25 14.28 -34.07 11.34
CA VAL A 25 13.96 -33.34 10.10
C VAL A 25 13.82 -34.33 8.95
N LEU A 26 12.76 -34.16 8.17
CA LEU A 26 12.42 -34.95 7.00
C LEU A 26 12.39 -34.03 5.78
N SER A 27 13.16 -34.37 4.75
CA SER A 27 13.05 -33.74 3.44
C SER A 27 12.22 -34.65 2.55
N VAL A 28 10.99 -34.23 2.26
CA VAL A 28 10.05 -35.01 1.44
C VAL A 28 10.04 -34.45 0.04
N LYS A 29 10.26 -35.26 -0.99
CA LYS A 29 10.14 -34.83 -2.40
C LYS A 29 8.70 -34.96 -2.89
N ALA A 30 8.40 -34.32 -4.02
CA ALA A 30 7.14 -34.51 -4.71
C ALA A 30 6.86 -35.97 -5.06
N GLY A 31 5.61 -36.37 -4.89
CA GLY A 31 5.13 -37.73 -5.12
C GLY A 31 5.26 -38.61 -3.89
N THR A 32 5.54 -39.88 -4.14
CA THR A 32 5.59 -40.88 -3.09
C THR A 32 6.99 -40.94 -2.50
N SER A 33 7.11 -40.74 -1.19
CA SER A 33 8.35 -40.94 -0.45
C SER A 33 8.16 -41.99 0.66
N SER A 34 9.20 -42.77 0.93
CA SER A 34 9.19 -43.75 2.03
C SER A 34 10.29 -43.42 3.01
N PHE A 35 9.95 -43.43 4.29
CA PHE A 35 10.86 -43.16 5.39
C PHE A 35 10.59 -44.13 6.53
N CYS A 36 11.67 -44.64 7.13
CA CYS A 36 11.58 -45.52 8.29
C CYS A 36 11.55 -44.67 9.56
N LEU A 37 10.56 -44.92 10.42
CA LEU A 37 10.50 -44.35 11.76
C LEU A 37 11.21 -45.26 12.75
N ALA A 38 11.76 -44.69 13.82
CA ALA A 38 12.59 -45.44 14.78
C ALA A 38 11.85 -46.58 15.50
N SER A 39 10.52 -46.49 15.64
CA SER A 39 9.70 -47.49 16.34
C SER A 39 8.24 -47.40 15.89
N SER A 40 7.44 -48.41 16.20
CA SER A 40 5.98 -48.29 16.08
C SER A 40 5.41 -47.37 17.17
N GLY A 41 4.35 -46.62 16.84
CA GLY A 41 3.60 -45.77 17.75
C GLY A 41 2.90 -44.60 17.06
N ASP A 42 2.46 -43.64 17.87
CA ASP A 42 1.77 -42.43 17.45
C ASP A 42 2.79 -41.30 17.25
N TYR A 43 2.66 -40.58 16.16
CA TYR A 43 3.59 -39.56 15.70
C TYR A 43 2.85 -38.26 15.38
N GLU A 44 3.50 -37.15 15.65
CA GLU A 44 3.08 -35.82 15.20
C GLU A 44 4.09 -35.34 14.15
N PHE A 45 3.59 -34.91 13.01
CA PHE A 45 4.36 -34.31 11.91
C PHE A 45 4.03 -32.82 11.83
N ALA A 46 5.05 -31.97 11.91
CA ALA A 46 4.95 -30.53 11.74
C ALA A 46 5.61 -30.10 10.43
N PHE A 47 4.89 -29.36 9.58
CA PHE A 47 5.33 -28.92 8.27
C PHE A 47 5.73 -27.44 8.30
N SER A 48 6.81 -27.12 7.58
CA SER A 48 7.33 -25.77 7.44
C SER A 48 7.93 -25.57 6.05
N GLY A 49 8.03 -24.31 5.61
CA GLY A 49 8.61 -23.94 4.32
C GLY A 49 7.63 -23.18 3.44
N CYS A 50 7.83 -23.28 2.13
CA CYS A 50 7.14 -22.47 1.14
C CYS A 50 5.81 -23.06 0.64
N HIS A 51 5.39 -24.21 1.18
CA HIS A 51 4.11 -24.84 0.88
C HIS A 51 3.21 -24.69 2.10
N GLY A 52 1.98 -24.22 1.89
CA GLY A 52 0.96 -24.18 2.96
C GLY A 52 -0.03 -25.34 2.84
N TYR A 53 -0.51 -25.78 3.99
CA TYR A 53 -1.37 -26.95 4.16
C TYR A 53 -2.61 -26.57 4.98
N GLU A 54 -3.68 -27.37 4.90
CA GLU A 54 -4.89 -27.23 5.74
C GLU A 54 -4.53 -27.18 7.23
N SER A 55 -3.60 -28.05 7.64
CA SER A 55 -2.97 -28.03 8.94
C SER A 55 -1.47 -28.26 8.79
N ASN A 56 -0.67 -27.41 9.44
CA ASN A 56 0.77 -27.57 9.52
C ASN A 56 1.19 -28.60 10.57
N ILE A 57 0.24 -29.20 11.32
CA ILE A 57 0.49 -30.28 12.27
C ILE A 57 -0.49 -31.42 11.99
N ILE A 58 0.03 -32.63 11.81
CA ILE A 58 -0.79 -33.83 11.58
C ILE A 58 -0.33 -34.96 12.50
N GLU A 59 -1.28 -35.57 13.21
CA GLU A 59 -1.05 -36.81 13.94
C GLU A 59 -1.23 -38.03 13.03
N TRP A 60 -0.33 -38.99 13.13
CA TRP A 60 -0.33 -40.22 12.34
C TRP A 60 0.06 -41.42 13.20
N LYS A 61 -0.57 -42.58 12.98
CA LYS A 61 -0.37 -43.79 13.79
C LYS A 61 0.25 -44.90 12.95
N SER A 62 1.18 -45.62 13.56
CA SER A 62 1.80 -46.79 12.90
C SER A 62 0.73 -47.81 12.51
N GLY A 63 0.69 -48.17 11.23
CA GLY A 63 -0.30 -49.09 10.68
C GLY A 63 -1.57 -48.43 10.11
N SER A 64 -1.76 -47.11 10.25
CA SER A 64 -2.93 -46.40 9.71
C SER A 64 -2.85 -46.12 8.19
N GLY A 65 -1.95 -46.80 7.48
CA GLY A 65 -1.68 -46.55 6.06
C GLY A 65 -0.78 -45.32 5.81
N PRO A 66 -0.65 -44.88 4.55
CA PRO A 66 0.21 -43.75 4.21
C PRO A 66 -0.32 -42.41 4.73
N LEU A 67 0.59 -41.51 5.13
CA LEU A 67 0.26 -40.11 5.41
C LEU A 67 0.19 -39.36 4.07
N THR A 68 -0.96 -38.77 3.76
CA THR A 68 -1.15 -37.98 2.54
C THR A 68 -1.18 -36.50 2.88
N ILE A 69 -0.31 -35.71 2.25
CA ILE A 69 -0.29 -34.25 2.39
C ILE A 69 -0.41 -33.56 1.03
N LYS A 70 -1.30 -32.57 0.96
CA LYS A 70 -1.57 -31.78 -0.24
C LYS A 70 -1.35 -30.31 0.09
N ALA A 71 -0.38 -29.69 -0.60
CA ALA A 71 -0.22 -28.25 -0.55
C ALA A 71 -1.47 -27.59 -1.16
N ILE A 72 -2.03 -26.61 -0.45
CA ILE A 72 -3.21 -25.85 -0.88
C ILE A 72 -2.82 -24.49 -1.46
N ASN A 73 -1.65 -23.97 -1.08
CA ASN A 73 -1.10 -22.72 -1.56
C ASN A 73 0.44 -22.73 -1.47
N HIS A 74 1.05 -21.78 -2.16
CA HIS A 74 2.49 -21.67 -2.29
C HIS A 74 2.95 -20.25 -1.96
N ALA A 75 4.11 -20.14 -1.31
CA ALA A 75 4.71 -18.85 -0.98
C ALA A 75 5.16 -18.12 -2.25
N ASN A 76 4.79 -16.85 -2.34
CA ASN A 76 5.19 -15.90 -3.35
C ASN A 76 5.96 -14.78 -2.66
N LYS A 77 7.13 -14.44 -3.20
CA LYS A 77 8.01 -13.42 -2.62
C LYS A 77 7.94 -12.17 -3.49
N ILE A 78 7.51 -11.07 -2.88
CA ILE A 78 7.39 -9.76 -3.52
C ILE A 78 8.47 -8.88 -2.95
N GLN A 79 9.20 -8.19 -3.82
CA GLN A 79 10.27 -7.30 -3.43
C GLN A 79 9.99 -5.87 -3.90
N ILE A 80 10.28 -4.91 -3.03
CA ILE A 80 10.37 -3.50 -3.38
C ILE A 80 11.81 -3.09 -3.16
N ILE A 81 12.46 -2.59 -4.21
CA ILE A 81 13.87 -2.18 -4.20
C ILE A 81 13.92 -0.66 -4.20
N SER A 82 14.56 -0.07 -3.19
CA SER A 82 14.71 1.38 -3.07
C SER A 82 16.14 1.81 -2.84
N SER A 83 16.49 2.99 -3.35
CA SER A 83 17.73 3.68 -3.00
C SER A 83 17.66 4.34 -1.61
N ASP A 84 16.45 4.58 -1.11
CA ASP A 84 16.21 5.28 0.15
C ASP A 84 15.55 4.35 1.17
N LYS A 85 15.97 4.47 2.44
CA LYS A 85 15.31 3.78 3.54
C LYS A 85 14.05 4.55 3.93
N THR A 86 12.97 3.83 4.19
CA THR A 86 11.76 4.35 4.79
C THR A 86 11.18 3.37 5.81
N GLU A 87 10.35 3.91 6.71
CA GLU A 87 9.61 3.15 7.72
C GLU A 87 8.09 3.22 7.49
N ASP A 88 7.67 3.81 6.37
CA ASP A 88 6.27 4.07 6.03
C ASP A 88 5.77 3.29 4.80
N LEU A 89 6.45 2.19 4.45
CA LEU A 89 6.10 1.39 3.28
C LEU A 89 5.14 0.26 3.65
N TYR A 90 3.94 0.29 3.08
CA TYR A 90 2.91 -0.73 3.23
C TYR A 90 2.61 -1.34 1.85
N MET A 91 1.98 -2.51 1.84
CA MET A 91 1.45 -3.13 0.62
C MET A 91 -0.04 -3.39 0.85
N ASN A 92 -0.91 -2.86 0.00
CA ASN A 92 -2.27 -3.34 -0.07
C ASN A 92 -2.30 -4.58 -0.96
N VAL A 93 -2.87 -5.67 -0.45
CA VAL A 93 -3.06 -6.93 -1.16
C VAL A 93 -4.55 -7.12 -1.35
N ASN A 94 -5.03 -6.88 -2.57
CA ASN A 94 -6.42 -7.00 -2.97
C ASN A 94 -6.63 -8.39 -3.57
N TYR A 95 -7.41 -9.26 -2.92
CA TYR A 95 -7.80 -10.56 -3.43
C TYR A 95 -8.99 -10.40 -4.39
N ILE A 96 -8.87 -10.96 -5.59
CA ILE A 96 -9.83 -10.77 -6.67
C ILE A 96 -10.54 -12.10 -6.96
N ALA A 97 -11.86 -12.04 -7.05
CA ALA A 97 -12.69 -13.11 -7.59
C ALA A 97 -13.81 -12.51 -8.44
N GLU A 98 -14.08 -13.11 -9.60
CA GLU A 98 -15.12 -12.64 -10.53
C GLU A 98 -15.00 -11.13 -10.86
N ASN A 99 -13.77 -10.65 -11.08
CA ASN A 99 -13.43 -9.24 -11.35
C ASN A 99 -13.83 -8.25 -10.24
N LYS A 100 -13.96 -8.72 -8.99
CA LYS A 100 -14.23 -7.87 -7.82
C LYS A 100 -13.21 -8.14 -6.72
N ILE A 101 -12.84 -7.08 -6.01
CA ILE A 101 -12.05 -7.19 -4.78
C ILE A 101 -12.95 -7.79 -3.70
N ILE A 102 -12.63 -9.01 -3.25
CA ILE A 102 -13.38 -9.72 -2.21
C ILE A 102 -12.78 -9.53 -0.81
N LYS A 103 -11.50 -9.18 -0.74
CA LYS A 103 -10.77 -8.97 0.50
C LYS A 103 -9.56 -8.09 0.23
N THR A 104 -9.27 -7.17 1.14
CA THR A 104 -8.02 -6.40 1.14
C THR A 104 -7.30 -6.63 2.46
N THR A 105 -5.99 -6.85 2.38
CA THR A 105 -5.11 -6.80 3.56
C THR A 105 -4.07 -5.71 3.35
N ARG A 106 -3.53 -5.16 4.44
CA ARG A 106 -2.52 -4.10 4.38
C ARG A 106 -1.26 -4.44 5.19
N PRO A 107 -0.44 -5.44 4.78
CA PRO A 107 0.83 -5.72 5.44
C PRO A 107 1.75 -4.51 5.51
N GLY A 108 2.38 -4.32 6.67
CA GLY A 108 3.41 -3.31 6.90
C GLY A 108 3.36 -2.70 8.31
N PRO A 109 4.25 -1.73 8.60
CA PRO A 109 5.28 -1.24 7.70
C PRO A 109 6.32 -2.33 7.42
N LEU A 110 6.70 -2.47 6.15
CA LEU A 110 7.68 -3.45 5.72
C LEU A 110 9.06 -3.06 6.23
N LYS A 111 9.85 -4.05 6.65
CA LYS A 111 11.20 -3.82 7.14
C LYS A 111 12.19 -3.90 5.99
N ALA A 112 13.09 -2.92 5.94
CA ALA A 112 14.19 -2.91 5.00
C ALA A 112 15.24 -3.95 5.41
N ASP A 113 15.62 -4.80 4.46
CA ASP A 113 16.90 -5.49 4.46
C ASP A 113 17.89 -4.70 3.56
N THR A 114 19.18 -4.84 3.81
CA THR A 114 20.22 -4.12 3.04
C THR A 114 20.88 -5.06 2.04
N SER A 115 20.77 -4.76 0.75
CA SER A 115 21.49 -5.49 -0.28
C SER A 115 22.98 -5.13 -0.25
N VAL A 116 23.81 -6.03 0.26
CA VAL A 116 25.27 -5.87 0.41
C VAL A 116 25.97 -5.59 -0.92
N ILE A 117 25.41 -6.06 -2.03
CA ILE A 117 26.04 -5.99 -3.36
C ILE A 117 25.77 -4.63 -4.04
N THR A 118 24.62 -4.01 -3.78
CA THR A 118 24.15 -2.83 -4.52
C THR A 118 23.98 -1.59 -3.66
N GLY A 119 24.09 -1.68 -2.34
CA GLY A 119 23.84 -0.58 -1.42
C GLY A 119 22.36 -0.13 -1.38
N LYS A 120 21.45 -0.91 -1.97
CA LYS A 120 20.01 -0.62 -2.00
C LYS A 120 19.28 -1.28 -0.83
N PHE A 121 18.16 -0.71 -0.44
CA PHE A 121 17.22 -1.27 0.53
C PHE A 121 16.22 -2.18 -0.19
N VAL A 122 15.98 -3.37 0.37
CA VAL A 122 15.05 -4.36 -0.16
C VAL A 122 13.99 -4.63 0.88
N TYR A 123 12.73 -4.38 0.54
CA TYR A 123 11.58 -4.69 1.37
C TYR A 123 10.93 -5.93 0.80
N THR A 124 10.70 -6.94 1.64
CA THR A 124 10.17 -8.23 1.19
C THR A 124 8.83 -8.51 1.87
N LEU A 125 7.84 -8.87 1.06
CA LEU A 125 6.56 -9.43 1.50
C LEU A 125 6.46 -10.87 1.00
N GLU A 126 6.05 -11.79 1.85
CA GLU A 126 5.71 -13.16 1.47
C GLU A 126 4.19 -13.37 1.60
N VAL A 127 3.54 -13.85 0.54
CA VAL A 127 2.11 -14.19 0.52
C VAL A 127 1.93 -15.61 0.01
N PHE A 128 1.01 -16.36 0.61
CA PHE A 128 0.68 -17.70 0.16
C PHE A 128 -0.55 -17.64 -0.75
N LEU A 129 -0.41 -18.11 -1.99
CA LEU A 129 -1.48 -18.11 -2.99
C LEU A 129 -1.77 -19.52 -3.48
N ALA A 130 -3.05 -19.87 -3.56
CA ALA A 130 -3.50 -21.08 -4.24
C ALA A 130 -3.28 -20.95 -5.75
N PRO A 131 -3.13 -22.07 -6.49
CA PRO A 131 -3.01 -22.01 -7.94
C PRO A 131 -4.20 -21.28 -8.58
N ASN A 132 -3.89 -20.32 -9.46
CA ASN A 132 -4.85 -19.42 -10.12
C ASN A 132 -5.60 -18.43 -9.20
N GLU A 133 -5.27 -18.36 -7.91
CA GLU A 133 -5.74 -17.28 -7.05
C GLU A 133 -5.15 -15.96 -7.53
N GLU A 134 -6.02 -14.96 -7.74
CA GLU A 134 -5.63 -13.65 -8.25
C GLU A 134 -5.56 -12.62 -7.14
N ILE A 135 -4.48 -11.86 -7.13
CA ILE A 135 -4.32 -10.68 -6.30
C ILE A 135 -3.86 -9.48 -7.13
N GLU A 136 -4.23 -8.29 -6.71
CA GLU A 136 -3.58 -7.04 -7.09
C GLU A 136 -2.79 -6.50 -5.90
N LEU A 137 -1.54 -6.17 -6.14
CA LEU A 137 -0.60 -5.59 -5.18
C LEU A 137 -0.50 -4.09 -5.44
N VAL A 138 -0.77 -3.27 -4.43
CA VAL A 138 -0.69 -1.81 -4.49
C VAL A 138 0.21 -1.28 -3.37
N PRO A 139 1.48 -0.94 -3.64
CA PRO A 139 2.37 -0.36 -2.65
C PRO A 139 1.91 1.03 -2.20
N GLU A 140 2.13 1.35 -0.93
CA GLU A 140 1.72 2.62 -0.33
C GLU A 140 2.85 3.20 0.52
N SER A 141 3.25 4.44 0.25
CA SER A 141 4.21 5.20 1.04
C SER A 141 3.89 6.69 0.93
N LYS A 142 4.16 7.45 1.99
CA LYS A 142 4.03 8.92 1.99
C LYS A 142 5.29 9.60 1.46
N LEU A 143 6.40 8.87 1.35
CA LEU A 143 7.71 9.40 1.00
C LEU A 143 8.25 8.85 -0.32
N LEU A 144 7.89 7.62 -0.68
CA LEU A 144 8.39 6.94 -1.87
C LEU A 144 7.35 6.91 -2.99
N ILE A 145 7.85 7.02 -4.22
CA ILE A 145 7.09 6.76 -5.45
C ILE A 145 7.48 5.38 -5.91
N VAL A 146 6.50 4.48 -6.01
CA VAL A 146 6.74 3.08 -6.34
C VAL A 146 6.23 2.77 -7.74
N THR A 147 7.05 2.08 -8.54
CA THR A 147 6.77 1.69 -9.93
C THR A 147 6.95 0.18 -10.10
N PRO A 148 6.00 -0.54 -10.71
CA PRO A 148 4.67 -0.03 -11.12
C PRO A 148 3.81 0.37 -9.90
N PHE A 149 2.76 1.15 -10.10
CA PHE A 149 1.86 1.57 -9.01
C PHE A 149 0.93 0.45 -8.54
N SER A 150 0.71 -0.56 -9.38
CA SER A 150 0.09 -1.82 -9.00
C SER A 150 0.63 -2.97 -9.85
N LEU A 151 0.45 -4.20 -9.37
CA LEU A 151 0.83 -5.42 -10.08
C LEU A 151 -0.20 -6.52 -9.83
N HIS A 152 -0.74 -7.10 -10.91
CA HIS A 152 -1.55 -8.32 -10.83
C HIS A 152 -0.66 -9.56 -10.74
N VAL A 153 -0.96 -10.44 -9.79
CA VAL A 153 -0.22 -11.69 -9.56
C VAL A 153 -1.20 -12.85 -9.46
N PHE A 154 -0.85 -13.97 -10.10
CA PHE A 154 -1.60 -15.21 -10.03
C PHE A 154 -0.77 -16.27 -9.32
N GLY A 155 -1.36 -16.95 -8.34
CA GLY A 155 -0.73 -18.08 -7.67
C GLY A 155 -0.39 -19.21 -8.65
N LYS A 156 0.75 -19.87 -8.39
CA LYS A 156 1.29 -20.98 -9.21
C LYS A 156 1.41 -22.26 -8.37
N ASP A 157 1.65 -23.38 -9.07
CA ASP A 157 1.85 -24.71 -8.46
C ASP A 157 3.26 -24.95 -7.87
N HIS A 158 4.09 -23.91 -7.83
CA HIS A 158 5.42 -23.96 -7.25
C HIS A 158 5.70 -22.74 -6.40
N CYS A 159 6.61 -22.89 -5.44
CA CYS A 159 7.07 -21.80 -4.61
C CYS A 159 7.86 -20.77 -5.40
N TYR A 160 7.82 -19.54 -4.91
CA TYR A 160 8.63 -18.41 -5.36
C TYR A 160 8.68 -18.30 -6.89
N PRO A 161 7.52 -18.23 -7.56
CA PRO A 161 7.51 -17.88 -8.97
C PRO A 161 8.23 -16.55 -9.17
N PRO A 162 8.92 -16.37 -10.31
CA PRO A 162 9.55 -15.10 -10.61
C PRO A 162 8.47 -14.01 -10.71
N ILE A 163 8.60 -12.99 -9.88
CA ILE A 163 7.76 -11.80 -9.86
C ILE A 163 8.71 -10.62 -10.00
N GLU A 164 8.47 -9.76 -10.99
CA GLU A 164 9.27 -8.56 -11.18
C GLU A 164 9.17 -7.67 -9.94
N PRO A 165 10.30 -7.18 -9.41
CA PRO A 165 10.29 -6.35 -8.23
C PRO A 165 9.70 -4.98 -8.55
N PHE A 166 9.08 -4.38 -7.54
CA PHE A 166 8.80 -2.95 -7.57
C PHE A 166 10.09 -2.16 -7.37
N HIS A 167 10.15 -0.99 -7.99
CA HIS A 167 11.21 -0.01 -7.78
C HIS A 167 10.65 1.22 -7.09
N ALA A 168 11.34 1.69 -6.06
CA ALA A 168 10.89 2.82 -5.26
C ALA A 168 11.96 3.92 -5.18
N GLU A 169 11.56 5.14 -5.47
CA GLU A 169 12.41 6.33 -5.42
C GLU A 169 11.83 7.35 -4.44
N LYS A 170 12.67 8.08 -3.73
CA LYS A 170 12.20 9.15 -2.86
C LYS A 170 11.57 10.26 -3.70
N GLY A 171 10.31 10.56 -3.43
CA GLY A 171 9.63 11.67 -4.07
C GLY A 171 9.90 12.99 -3.36
N VAL A 172 9.63 14.07 -4.08
CA VAL A 172 9.63 15.44 -3.54
C VAL A 172 8.26 15.72 -2.95
N ILE A 173 8.25 16.27 -1.73
CA ILE A 173 7.04 16.75 -1.06
C ILE A 173 7.03 18.27 -1.16
N LEU A 174 6.01 18.80 -1.82
CA LEU A 174 5.79 20.24 -1.94
C LEU A 174 4.92 20.68 -0.79
N THR A 175 5.43 21.57 0.04
CA THR A 175 4.68 22.18 1.15
C THR A 175 4.63 23.68 0.98
N GLY A 176 3.62 24.30 1.54
CA GLY A 176 3.48 25.73 1.52
C GLY A 176 2.38 26.22 2.46
N PHE A 177 2.14 27.52 2.45
CA PHE A 177 1.13 28.16 3.29
C PHE A 177 0.53 29.40 2.66
N ILE A 178 -0.71 29.70 3.03
CA ILE A 178 -1.40 30.95 2.68
C ILE A 178 -1.14 31.99 3.79
N THR A 179 -0.78 33.21 3.39
CA THR A 179 -0.55 34.35 4.30
C THR A 179 -1.51 35.50 4.01
N PRO A 180 -2.26 36.01 5.02
CA PRO A 180 -2.41 35.45 6.37
C PRO A 180 -3.07 34.05 6.32
N PRO A 181 -2.97 33.24 7.41
CA PRO A 181 -3.60 31.92 7.48
C PRO A 181 -5.08 31.99 7.10
N LEU A 182 -5.47 31.14 6.14
CA LEU A 182 -6.79 31.22 5.53
C LEU A 182 -7.31 29.82 5.17
N SER A 183 -8.43 29.44 5.78
CA SER A 183 -9.17 28.22 5.43
C SER A 183 -10.00 28.38 4.16
N GLY A 184 -10.40 27.27 3.55
CA GLY A 184 -11.28 27.26 2.40
C GLY A 184 -10.63 27.73 1.09
N VAL A 185 -9.30 27.80 1.02
CA VAL A 185 -8.58 28.12 -0.22
C VAL A 185 -8.41 26.85 -1.04
N SER A 186 -8.89 26.89 -2.28
CA SER A 186 -8.74 25.82 -3.27
C SER A 186 -7.34 25.88 -3.86
N VAL A 187 -6.46 24.95 -3.47
CA VAL A 187 -5.08 24.85 -3.99
C VAL A 187 -5.03 23.69 -4.98
N VAL A 188 -4.53 23.97 -6.19
CA VAL A 188 -4.51 23.04 -7.32
C VAL A 188 -3.08 22.81 -7.77
N PHE A 189 -2.69 21.53 -7.86
CA PHE A 189 -1.41 21.06 -8.38
C PHE A 189 -1.60 20.58 -9.83
N LYS A 190 -0.87 21.18 -10.77
CA LYS A 190 -0.97 20.93 -12.20
C LYS A 190 0.36 20.52 -12.81
N ASP A 191 0.32 19.70 -13.86
CA ASP A 191 1.46 19.47 -14.74
C ASP A 191 1.70 20.66 -15.69
N ASP A 192 2.72 20.54 -16.53
CA ASP A 192 3.07 21.55 -17.54
C ASP A 192 1.98 21.78 -18.58
N ASP A 193 1.20 20.74 -18.90
CA ASP A 193 0.07 20.78 -19.83
C ASP A 193 -1.20 21.37 -19.17
N SER A 194 -1.08 21.88 -17.94
CA SER A 194 -2.18 22.44 -17.13
C SER A 194 -3.27 21.44 -16.75
N ASN A 195 -3.02 20.14 -16.87
CA ASN A 195 -3.91 19.11 -16.32
C ASN A 195 -3.84 19.13 -14.81
N VAL A 196 -4.99 18.99 -14.17
CA VAL A 196 -5.09 18.93 -12.72
C VAL A 196 -4.65 17.55 -12.26
N ILE A 197 -3.50 17.47 -11.58
CA ILE A 197 -3.02 16.24 -10.95
C ILE A 197 -3.73 16.04 -9.61
N ASN A 198 -3.83 17.10 -8.80
CA ASN A 198 -4.45 17.02 -7.48
C ASN A 198 -5.03 18.39 -7.06
N LYS A 199 -5.99 18.37 -6.15
CA LYS A 199 -6.67 19.54 -5.59
C LYS A 199 -6.95 19.30 -4.11
N LEU A 200 -6.69 20.32 -3.29
CA LEU A 200 -7.04 20.32 -1.88
C LEU A 200 -7.69 21.64 -1.48
N VAL A 201 -8.29 21.65 -0.29
CA VAL A 201 -8.84 22.85 0.35
C VAL A 201 -8.09 23.07 1.66
N THR A 202 -7.59 24.28 1.89
CA THR A 202 -6.84 24.59 3.12
C THR A 202 -7.73 24.62 4.36
N GLU A 203 -7.17 24.22 5.49
CA GLU A 203 -7.79 24.33 6.81
C GLU A 203 -7.45 25.67 7.48
N ALA A 204 -7.83 25.84 8.74
CA ALA A 204 -7.65 27.09 9.50
C ALA A 204 -6.20 27.60 9.56
N ASP A 205 -5.21 26.71 9.47
CA ASP A 205 -3.78 27.07 9.50
C ASP A 205 -3.24 27.56 8.13
N GLY A 206 -4.03 27.44 7.06
CA GLY A 206 -3.65 27.83 5.71
C GLY A 206 -2.54 26.97 5.08
N ARG A 207 -2.19 25.82 5.65
CA ARG A 207 -1.11 24.96 5.13
C ARG A 207 -1.61 24.06 4.01
N TYR A 208 -0.71 23.70 3.09
CA TYR A 208 -0.98 22.71 2.06
C TYR A 208 0.25 21.84 1.79
N GLN A 209 0.00 20.62 1.31
CA GLN A 209 1.03 19.65 0.98
C GLN A 209 0.62 18.80 -0.24
N PHE A 210 1.53 18.65 -1.19
CA PHE A 210 1.40 17.73 -2.33
C PHE A 210 2.60 16.78 -2.41
N GLY A 211 2.35 15.58 -2.91
CA GLY A 211 3.37 14.57 -3.20
C GLY A 211 3.19 13.27 -2.43
N PRO A 212 4.09 12.29 -2.61
CA PRO A 212 5.40 12.38 -3.28
C PRO A 212 5.34 12.57 -4.81
N ILE A 213 6.16 13.48 -5.36
CA ILE A 213 6.24 13.82 -6.80
C ILE A 213 7.62 13.46 -7.36
N LYS A 214 7.66 12.97 -8.61
CA LYS A 214 8.91 12.59 -9.27
C LYS A 214 9.79 13.83 -9.45
N ALA A 215 11.05 13.72 -9.04
CA ALA A 215 12.01 14.80 -9.21
C ALA A 215 12.25 15.11 -10.71
N GLY A 216 12.43 16.38 -11.04
CA GLY A 216 12.76 16.82 -12.40
C GLY A 216 11.57 17.03 -13.33
N LEU A 217 10.33 16.79 -12.88
CA LEU A 217 9.14 17.26 -13.58
C LEU A 217 8.86 18.72 -13.23
N SER A 218 8.51 19.53 -14.23
CA SER A 218 7.96 20.86 -13.99
C SER A 218 6.48 20.78 -13.65
N TYR A 219 6.06 21.65 -12.74
CA TYR A 219 4.71 21.67 -12.20
C TYR A 219 4.32 23.09 -11.83
N LYS A 220 3.01 23.35 -11.76
CA LYS A 220 2.44 24.62 -11.35
C LYS A 220 1.46 24.43 -10.21
N ILE A 221 1.59 25.26 -9.17
CA ILE A 221 0.62 25.31 -8.08
C ILE A 221 -0.14 26.63 -8.19
N THR A 222 -1.47 26.56 -8.13
CA THR A 222 -2.35 27.73 -8.15
C THR A 222 -3.30 27.69 -6.96
N ALA A 223 -3.70 28.86 -6.46
CA ALA A 223 -4.62 28.96 -5.33
C ALA A 223 -5.74 29.97 -5.64
N GLU A 224 -6.98 29.60 -5.30
CA GLU A 224 -8.17 30.41 -5.56
C GLU A 224 -9.13 30.38 -4.36
N LYS A 225 -9.79 31.50 -4.08
CA LYS A 225 -10.87 31.59 -3.11
C LYS A 225 -11.77 32.77 -3.46
N GLU A 226 -13.08 32.56 -3.44
CA GLU A 226 -14.05 33.63 -3.70
C GLU A 226 -13.90 34.78 -2.69
N GLY A 227 -13.94 36.02 -3.18
CA GLY A 227 -13.77 37.22 -2.36
C GLY A 227 -12.32 37.50 -1.94
N TYR A 228 -11.34 36.80 -2.51
CA TYR A 228 -9.91 37.04 -2.29
C TYR A 228 -9.17 37.13 -3.62
N VAL A 229 -8.13 37.97 -3.67
CA VAL A 229 -7.07 37.85 -4.68
C VAL A 229 -5.91 37.13 -4.01
N ILE A 230 -5.42 36.08 -4.67
CA ILE A 230 -4.31 35.27 -4.20
C ILE A 230 -3.19 35.35 -5.23
N SER A 231 -1.98 35.71 -4.78
CA SER A 231 -0.77 35.76 -5.60
C SER A 231 0.31 34.83 -5.06
N GLY A 232 1.18 34.36 -5.97
CA GLY A 232 2.23 33.38 -5.66
C GLY A 232 2.01 32.02 -6.36
N PRO A 233 2.62 30.93 -5.85
CA PRO A 233 3.45 30.90 -4.66
C PRO A 233 4.84 31.50 -4.94
N ASP A 234 5.52 31.99 -3.91
CA ASP A 234 6.95 32.31 -4.01
C ASP A 234 7.83 31.05 -3.95
N ASN A 235 9.16 31.21 -3.98
CA ASN A 235 10.10 30.09 -3.94
C ASN A 235 10.02 29.25 -2.66
N ALA A 236 9.40 29.76 -1.59
CA ALA A 236 9.18 29.05 -0.34
C ALA A 236 7.77 28.40 -0.26
N GLY A 237 7.00 28.44 -1.36
CA GLY A 237 5.65 27.88 -1.38
C GLY A 237 4.61 28.78 -0.70
N VAL A 238 4.87 30.08 -0.59
CA VAL A 238 3.96 30.99 0.12
C VAL A 238 3.04 31.71 -0.85
N PHE A 239 1.73 31.57 -0.64
CA PHE A 239 0.73 32.41 -1.29
C PHE A 239 0.37 33.60 -0.41
N LYS A 240 0.18 34.77 -1.03
CA LYS A 240 -0.33 35.97 -0.36
C LYS A 240 -1.79 36.17 -0.73
N ALA A 241 -2.66 36.18 0.28
CA ALA A 241 -4.09 36.40 0.12
C ALA A 241 -4.47 37.81 0.59
N ARG A 242 -5.21 38.53 -0.24
CA ARG A 242 -5.83 39.82 0.10
C ARG A 242 -7.34 39.70 -0.06
N LYS A 243 -8.10 40.08 0.97
CA LYS A 243 -9.57 40.08 0.89
C LYS A 243 -10.00 41.21 -0.03
N LEU A 244 -10.87 40.91 -0.99
CA LEU A 244 -11.52 41.93 -1.81
C LEU A 244 -12.56 42.65 -0.96
N ALA A 245 -12.64 43.97 -1.12
CA ALA A 245 -13.76 44.72 -0.55
C ALA A 245 -15.05 44.28 -1.23
N GLU A 246 -16.10 44.12 -0.45
CA GLU A 246 -17.45 43.86 -0.93
C GLU A 246 -18.29 45.12 -0.70
N VAL A 247 -18.91 45.64 -1.76
CA VAL A 247 -19.85 46.74 -1.66
C VAL A 247 -21.25 46.19 -1.84
N ALA A 248 -22.05 46.20 -0.76
CA ALA A 248 -23.46 45.85 -0.81
C ALA A 248 -24.29 47.12 -1.05
N VAL A 249 -24.98 47.20 -2.19
CA VAL A 249 -25.88 48.30 -2.51
C VAL A 249 -27.32 47.88 -2.23
N THR A 250 -28.00 48.60 -1.35
CA THR A 250 -29.43 48.44 -1.12
C THR A 250 -30.16 49.65 -1.71
N ALA A 251 -30.98 49.41 -2.74
CA ALA A 251 -31.83 50.45 -3.30
C ALA A 251 -33.06 50.65 -2.40
N ILE A 252 -33.34 51.89 -2.00
CA ILE A 252 -34.51 52.26 -1.20
C ILE A 252 -35.42 53.23 -1.97
N ASP A 253 -36.71 53.14 -1.72
CA ASP A 253 -37.69 54.11 -2.18
C ASP A 253 -37.49 55.44 -1.43
N LYS A 254 -37.30 56.53 -2.17
CA LYS A 254 -36.99 57.86 -1.62
C LYS A 254 -38.10 58.42 -0.71
N ARG A 255 -39.35 58.02 -0.91
CA ARG A 255 -40.52 58.53 -0.18
C ARG A 255 -40.86 57.68 1.03
N THR A 256 -40.78 56.37 0.91
CA THR A 256 -41.17 55.44 1.99
C THR A 256 -39.99 54.92 2.79
N THR A 257 -38.75 55.16 2.34
CA THR A 257 -37.50 54.57 2.86
C THR A 257 -37.47 53.04 2.82
N ALA A 258 -38.46 52.41 2.16
CA ALA A 258 -38.57 50.97 2.08
C ALA A 258 -37.58 50.39 1.04
N PRO A 259 -36.99 49.21 1.27
CA PRO A 259 -36.15 48.54 0.27
C PRO A 259 -36.93 48.20 -0.99
N LEU A 260 -36.38 48.53 -2.16
CA LEU A 260 -36.93 48.11 -3.45
C LEU A 260 -36.61 46.62 -3.66
N GLN A 261 -37.62 45.80 -3.97
CA GLN A 261 -37.50 44.32 -3.98
C GLN A 261 -36.70 43.72 -5.15
N CYS A 262 -35.97 44.52 -5.94
CA CYS A 262 -35.06 44.01 -6.96
C CYS A 262 -33.65 43.87 -6.40
N HIS A 263 -33.34 42.73 -5.77
CA HIS A 263 -31.98 42.37 -5.38
C HIS A 263 -31.13 42.13 -6.64
N GLN A 264 -30.40 43.14 -7.10
CA GLN A 264 -29.21 42.92 -7.94
C GLN A 264 -27.97 43.19 -7.09
N ILE A 265 -27.30 42.11 -6.69
CA ILE A 265 -25.99 42.19 -6.04
C ILE A 265 -24.97 42.54 -7.14
N VAL A 266 -24.55 43.80 -7.20
CA VAL A 266 -23.43 44.21 -8.06
C VAL A 266 -22.13 43.93 -7.30
N LYS A 267 -21.50 42.77 -7.57
CA LYS A 267 -20.15 42.47 -7.05
C LYS A 267 -19.13 43.32 -7.82
N GLY A 268 -18.82 44.51 -7.30
CA GLY A 268 -17.73 45.35 -7.78
C GLY A 268 -16.40 44.96 -7.14
N ILE A 269 -15.36 44.75 -7.95
CA ILE A 269 -13.98 44.56 -7.48
C ILE A 269 -13.36 45.95 -7.32
N SER A 270 -13.03 46.37 -6.10
CA SER A 270 -12.16 47.55 -5.90
C SER A 270 -10.74 47.11 -5.59
N GLU A 271 -9.79 47.48 -6.45
CA GLU A 271 -8.36 47.40 -6.13
C GLU A 271 -7.99 48.63 -5.29
N PHE A 272 -7.60 48.41 -4.03
CA PHE A 272 -6.93 49.40 -3.18
C PHE A 272 -5.56 48.86 -2.78
#